data_AF-H2YLV4-F1
#
_entry.id   AF-H2YLV4-F1
#
_cell.length_a   1.000
_cell.length_b   1.000
_cell.length_c   1.000
_cell.angle_alpha   90.00
_cell.angle_beta   90.00
_cell.angle_gamma   90.00
#
_symmetry.space_group_name_H-M   'P 1'
#
loop_
_entity.id
_entity.type
_entity.pdbx_description
1 polymer ?
#
loop_
_entity_poly.entity_id
_entity_poly.type
_entity_poly.pdbx_seq_one_letter_code
_entity_poly.pdbx_strand_id
1 'polypeptide(L)'
;MDAGAGPSSMPPTIGRNVKDARDVVGWVVLTDQWPYRVSYLLQVIEDADQRSNAGRRSETIADDVTLMTIYQNSVIPEINSNLNVNEATLLSLDGDPDLFLGFLQNFSITKRRALELKSVTVNLDYSLRQNIALFRSLVDLQKDQRDSKEYDYCK
;
A
#
# COMPACT_ATOMS: atom_id res chain seq x y z
N MET A 1 -26.53 2.49 42.22
CA MET A 1 -27.00 2.78 40.84
C MET A 1 -26.12 3.92 40.34
N ASP A 2 -25.26 3.82 39.35
CA ASP A 2 -24.81 2.77 38.46
C ASP A 2 -23.40 3.24 38.00
N ALA A 3 -22.40 2.37 38.00
CA ALA A 3 -21.04 2.73 37.61
C ALA A 3 -20.86 2.37 36.13
N GLY A 4 -20.96 3.39 35.27
CA GLY A 4 -20.78 3.24 33.83
C GLY A 4 -19.34 2.86 33.48
N ALA A 5 -19.10 1.57 33.29
CA ALA A 5 -17.89 1.07 32.64
C ALA A 5 -17.99 1.36 31.13
N GLY A 6 -17.12 2.24 30.64
CA GLY A 6 -16.98 2.52 29.21
C GLY A 6 -16.50 1.29 28.42
N PRO A 7 -16.69 1.28 27.08
CA PRO A 7 -16.30 0.16 26.25
C PRO A 7 -14.78 -0.02 26.26
N SER A 8 -14.34 -1.10 26.89
CA SER A 8 -12.96 -1.58 26.90
C SER A 8 -12.49 -1.86 25.47
N SER A 9 -11.66 -0.96 24.91
CA SER A 9 -10.93 -1.21 23.67
C SER A 9 -9.86 -2.26 23.92
N MET A 10 -10.17 -3.54 23.64
CA MET A 10 -9.15 -4.59 23.64
C MET A 10 -8.12 -4.33 22.52
N PRO A 11 -6.82 -4.48 22.80
CA PRO A 11 -5.80 -4.38 21.77
C PRO A 11 -5.93 -5.53 20.76
N PRO A 12 -5.52 -5.33 19.49
CA PRO A 12 -5.57 -6.36 18.47
C PRO A 12 -4.77 -7.59 18.94
N THR A 13 -5.47 -8.70 19.13
CA THR A 13 -4.86 -9.92 19.66
C THR A 13 -4.26 -10.71 18.51
N ILE A 14 -2.97 -10.56 18.26
CA ILE A 14 -2.25 -11.32 17.24
C ILE A 14 -1.87 -12.68 17.84
N GLY A 15 -2.38 -13.79 17.27
CA GLY A 15 -1.85 -15.14 17.52
C GLY A 15 -2.78 -16.15 18.20
N ARG A 16 -4.12 -16.01 18.10
CA ARG A 16 -5.05 -16.99 18.73
C ARG A 16 -5.48 -18.14 17.81
N ASN A 17 -5.25 -18.06 16.49
CA ASN A 17 -5.66 -19.10 15.53
C ASN A 17 -4.65 -19.27 14.38
N VAL A 18 -4.60 -20.46 13.77
CA VAL A 18 -3.80 -20.84 12.58
C VAL A 18 -3.91 -19.81 11.45
N LYS A 19 -5.10 -19.22 11.25
CA LYS A 19 -5.29 -18.15 10.26
C LYS A 19 -4.45 -16.91 10.58
N ASP A 20 -4.36 -16.51 11.85
CA ASP A 20 -3.57 -15.33 12.24
C ASP A 20 -2.08 -15.59 12.03
N ALA A 21 -1.61 -16.79 12.38
CA ALA A 21 -0.23 -17.20 12.16
C ALA A 21 0.10 -17.24 10.66
N ARG A 22 -0.82 -17.75 9.83
CA ARG A 22 -0.69 -17.74 8.37
C ARG A 22 -0.61 -16.33 7.81
N ASP A 23 -1.49 -15.43 8.25
CA ASP A 23 -1.50 -14.04 7.79
C ASP A 23 -0.20 -13.31 8.20
N VAL A 24 0.32 -13.57 9.40
CA VAL A 24 1.61 -13.02 9.87
C VAL A 24 2.78 -13.54 9.06
N VAL A 25 2.89 -14.86 8.87
CA VAL A 25 3.97 -15.46 8.06
C VAL A 25 3.89 -14.96 6.62
N GLY A 26 2.68 -14.92 6.06
CA GLY A 26 2.45 -14.38 4.73
C GLY A 26 2.91 -12.94 4.60
N TRP A 27 2.57 -12.11 5.59
CA TRP A 27 3.01 -10.74 5.65
C TRP A 27 4.53 -10.58 5.73
N VAL A 28 5.20 -11.34 6.61
CA VAL A 28 6.66 -11.31 6.74
C VAL A 28 7.33 -11.66 5.40
N VAL A 29 6.88 -12.73 4.73
CA VAL A 29 7.42 -13.12 3.43
C VAL A 29 7.15 -12.06 2.37
N LEU A 30 5.95 -11.48 2.33
CA LEU A 30 5.62 -10.40 1.40
C LEU A 30 6.57 -9.20 1.57
N THR A 31 6.76 -8.74 2.81
CA THR A 31 7.60 -7.57 3.12
C THR A 31 9.08 -7.80 2.88
N ASP A 32 9.54 -9.05 2.96
CA ASP A 32 10.95 -9.43 2.77
C ASP A 32 11.28 -9.65 1.28
N GLN A 33 10.41 -10.35 0.56
CA GLN A 33 10.67 -10.74 -0.84
C GLN A 33 10.24 -9.69 -1.86
N TRP A 34 9.26 -8.85 -1.54
CA TRP A 34 8.76 -7.78 -2.43
C TRP A 34 8.59 -6.44 -1.71
N PRO A 35 9.67 -5.91 -1.09
CA PRO A 35 9.61 -4.68 -0.30
C PRO A 35 9.10 -3.47 -1.09
N TYR A 36 9.40 -3.35 -2.38
CA TYR A 36 8.95 -2.24 -3.22
C TYR A 36 7.45 -2.34 -3.51
N ARG A 37 6.98 -3.46 -4.09
CA ARG A 37 5.54 -3.65 -4.40
C ARG A 37 4.66 -3.57 -3.17
N VAL A 38 5.10 -4.11 -2.02
CA VAL A 38 4.34 -4.01 -0.76
C VAL A 38 4.29 -2.57 -0.28
N SER A 39 5.40 -1.84 -0.32
CA SER A 39 5.42 -0.43 0.08
C SER A 39 4.54 0.43 -0.83
N TYR A 40 4.56 0.17 -2.15
CA TYR A 40 3.70 0.85 -3.12
C TYR A 40 2.22 0.59 -2.83
N LEU A 41 1.87 -0.65 -2.52
CA LEU A 41 0.50 -1.05 -2.20
C LEU A 41 0.00 -0.36 -0.91
N LEU A 42 0.86 -0.27 0.11
CA LEU A 42 0.57 0.50 1.31
C LEU A 42 0.41 1.99 1.03
N GLN A 43 1.21 2.57 0.15
CA GLN A 43 1.09 3.96 -0.27
C GLN A 43 -0.27 4.22 -0.94
N VAL A 44 -0.72 3.34 -1.84
CA VAL A 44 -2.03 3.45 -2.48
C VAL A 44 -3.16 3.45 -1.44
N ILE A 45 -3.06 2.60 -0.42
CA ILE A 45 -4.02 2.56 0.69
C ILE A 45 -4.01 3.87 1.48
N GLU A 46 -2.82 4.36 1.86
CA GLU A 46 -2.66 5.59 2.63
C GLU A 46 -3.17 6.82 1.86
N ASP A 47 -2.85 6.93 0.58
CA ASP A 47 -3.30 8.02 -0.28
C ASP A 47 -4.83 8.03 -0.40
N ALA A 48 -5.46 6.85 -0.57
CA ALA A 48 -6.92 6.73 -0.62
C ALA A 48 -7.58 7.19 0.70
N ASP A 49 -7.00 6.81 1.84
CA ASP A 49 -7.48 7.23 3.16
C ASP A 49 -7.29 8.75 3.37
N GLN A 50 -6.17 9.31 2.94
CA GLN A 50 -5.91 10.74 3.01
C GLN A 50 -6.87 11.55 2.13
N ARG A 51 -7.14 11.11 0.90
CA ARG A 51 -8.12 11.76 0.00
C ARG A 51 -9.54 11.71 0.58
N SER A 52 -9.93 10.57 1.16
CA SER A 52 -11.20 10.42 1.86
C SER A 52 -11.33 11.41 3.03
N ASN A 53 -10.28 11.53 3.85
CA ASN A 53 -10.22 12.47 4.97
C ASN A 53 -10.21 13.94 4.53
N ALA A 54 -9.68 14.24 3.34
CA ALA A 54 -9.72 15.56 2.71
C ALA A 54 -11.07 15.91 2.05
N GLY A 55 -12.10 15.06 2.23
CA GLY A 55 -13.46 15.31 1.75
C GLY A 55 -13.88 14.52 0.51
N ARG A 56 -12.98 13.73 -0.10
CA ARG A 56 -13.28 12.87 -1.25
C ARG A 56 -13.64 11.45 -0.83
N ARG A 57 -14.69 11.32 0.01
CA ARG A 57 -15.08 10.04 0.64
C ARG A 57 -15.36 8.88 -0.33
N SER A 58 -15.71 9.17 -1.58
CA SER A 58 -15.94 8.15 -2.62
C SER A 58 -14.68 7.40 -3.06
N GLU A 59 -13.50 7.89 -2.71
CA GLU A 59 -12.21 7.32 -3.12
C GLU A 59 -11.62 6.38 -2.07
N THR A 60 -12.33 6.13 -0.95
CA THR A 60 -11.86 5.23 0.10
C THR A 60 -11.87 3.77 -0.37
N ILE A 61 -10.80 3.04 -0.06
CA ILE A 61 -10.77 1.59 -0.23
C ILE A 61 -11.41 0.97 1.00
N ALA A 62 -12.38 0.08 0.82
CA ALA A 62 -13.03 -0.61 1.92
C ALA A 62 -12.08 -1.60 2.62
N ASP A 63 -12.27 -1.76 3.93
CA ASP A 63 -11.36 -2.49 4.81
C ASP A 63 -11.25 -4.00 4.52
N ASP A 64 -12.30 -4.58 3.94
CA ASP A 64 -12.42 -5.99 3.58
C ASP A 64 -11.86 -6.31 2.19
N VAL A 65 -11.50 -5.29 1.40
CA VAL A 65 -10.85 -5.47 0.10
C VAL A 65 -9.48 -6.12 0.31
N THR A 66 -9.20 -7.15 -0.49
CA THR A 66 -7.91 -7.87 -0.42
C THR A 66 -6.78 -7.07 -1.05
N LEU A 67 -5.54 -7.29 -0.58
CA LEU A 67 -4.35 -6.72 -1.21
C LEU A 67 -4.23 -7.13 -2.68
N MET A 68 -4.67 -8.35 -3.03
CA MET A 68 -4.70 -8.80 -4.42
C MET A 68 -5.56 -7.88 -5.30
N THR A 69 -6.79 -7.59 -4.85
CA THR A 69 -7.71 -6.71 -5.57
C THR A 69 -7.13 -5.30 -5.73
N ILE A 70 -6.52 -4.76 -4.68
CA ILE A 70 -5.87 -3.43 -4.71
C ILE A 70 -4.69 -3.44 -5.68
N TYR A 71 -3.87 -4.49 -5.65
CA TYR A 71 -2.71 -4.62 -6.52
C TYR A 71 -3.11 -4.63 -8.00
N GLN A 72 -4.11 -5.45 -8.36
CA GLN A 72 -4.59 -5.55 -9.73
C GLN A 72 -5.24 -4.27 -10.25
N ASN A 73 -6.04 -3.61 -9.40
CA ASN A 73 -6.86 -2.48 -9.83
C ASN A 73 -6.12 -1.14 -9.80
N SER A 74 -5.06 -1.01 -8.99
CA SER A 74 -4.37 0.26 -8.78
C SER A 74 -2.88 0.17 -9.08
N VAL A 75 -2.19 -0.82 -8.51
CA VAL A 75 -0.71 -0.86 -8.55
C VAL A 75 -0.19 -1.29 -9.92
N ILE A 76 -0.72 -2.36 -10.53
CA ILE A 76 -0.27 -2.81 -11.86
C ILE A 76 -0.46 -1.71 -12.92
N PRO A 77 -1.63 -1.06 -13.05
CA PRO A 77 -1.81 0.03 -14.01
C PRO A 77 -0.82 1.17 -13.79
N GLU A 78 -0.58 1.57 -12.54
CA GLU A 78 0.30 2.69 -12.22
C GLU A 78 1.78 2.38 -12.49
N ILE A 79 2.27 1.19 -12.11
CA ILE A 79 3.65 0.77 -12.40
C ILE A 79 3.85 0.69 -13.92
N ASN A 80 2.94 0.05 -14.64
CA ASN A 80 3.07 -0.09 -16.09
C ASN A 80 3.03 1.25 -16.86
N SER A 81 2.40 2.27 -16.29
CA SER A 81 2.26 3.59 -16.93
C SER A 81 3.36 4.60 -16.53
N ASN A 82 4.09 4.37 -15.43
CA ASN A 82 5.10 5.31 -14.93
C ASN A 82 6.54 4.76 -14.92
N LEU A 83 6.81 3.68 -15.67
CA LEU A 83 8.14 3.04 -15.81
C LEU A 83 9.23 4.03 -16.27
N ASN A 84 9.80 4.71 -15.28
CA ASN A 84 10.96 5.58 -15.44
C ASN A 84 12.23 4.82 -15.01
N VAL A 85 13.40 5.25 -15.46
CA VAL A 85 14.70 4.56 -15.20
C VAL A 85 14.96 4.28 -13.71
N ASN A 86 14.48 5.15 -12.82
CA ASN A 86 14.63 4.99 -11.36
C ASN A 86 13.70 3.91 -10.78
N GLU A 87 12.55 3.67 -11.40
CA GLU A 87 11.61 2.63 -10.97
C GLU A 87 12.14 1.23 -11.28
N ALA A 88 12.87 1.06 -12.39
CA ALA A 88 13.55 -0.20 -12.71
C ALA A 88 14.58 -0.61 -11.64
N THR A 89 15.22 0.36 -10.99
CA THR A 89 16.19 0.10 -9.89
C THR A 89 15.51 -0.29 -8.59
N LEU A 90 14.27 0.17 -8.36
CA LEU A 90 13.50 -0.24 -7.18
C LEU A 90 12.77 -1.57 -7.41
N LEU A 91 12.29 -1.81 -8.63
CA LEU A 91 11.69 -3.09 -9.01
C LEU A 91 12.69 -4.25 -8.95
N SER A 92 14.00 -3.99 -9.03
CA SER A 92 15.04 -5.02 -8.87
C SER A 92 15.28 -5.43 -7.41
N LEU A 93 14.72 -4.69 -6.44
CA LEU A 93 14.73 -5.08 -5.02
C LEU A 93 13.72 -6.18 -4.71
N ASP A 94 12.77 -6.36 -5.61
CA ASP A 94 11.70 -7.35 -5.48
C ASP A 94 12.10 -8.64 -6.20
N GLY A 95 11.60 -9.75 -5.66
CA GLY A 95 11.62 -11.04 -6.34
C GLY A 95 10.68 -11.08 -7.55
N ASP A 96 10.48 -12.28 -8.08
CA ASP A 96 9.65 -12.52 -9.27
C ASP A 96 8.21 -11.96 -9.11
N PRO A 97 7.73 -11.11 -10.04
CA PRO A 97 6.38 -10.53 -9.98
C PRO A 97 5.23 -11.54 -10.11
N ASP A 98 5.42 -12.66 -10.81
CA ASP A 98 4.40 -13.70 -10.95
C ASP A 98 4.25 -14.48 -9.63
N LEU A 99 5.37 -14.71 -8.94
CA LEU A 99 5.36 -15.27 -7.60
C LEU A 99 4.66 -14.34 -6.60
N PHE A 100 4.86 -13.03 -6.71
CA PHE A 100 4.13 -12.05 -5.90
C PHE A 100 2.62 -12.16 -6.07
N LEU A 101 2.14 -12.24 -7.33
CA LEU A 101 0.72 -12.41 -7.65
C LEU A 101 0.15 -13.70 -7.05
N GLY A 102 0.84 -14.82 -7.24
CA GLY A 102 0.45 -16.09 -6.65
C GLY A 102 0.41 -16.05 -5.12
N PHE A 103 1.35 -15.32 -4.51
CA PHE A 103 1.38 -15.14 -3.07
C PHE A 103 0.18 -14.33 -2.56
N LEU A 104 -0.14 -13.20 -3.19
CA LEU A 104 -1.31 -12.39 -2.81
C LEU A 104 -2.62 -13.17 -2.93
N GLN A 105 -2.78 -14.00 -3.97
CA GLN A 105 -3.94 -14.88 -4.13
C GLN A 105 -4.06 -15.93 -3.02
N ASN A 106 -2.94 -16.47 -2.56
CA ASN A 106 -2.94 -17.56 -1.59
C ASN A 106 -3.27 -17.08 -0.17
N PHE A 107 -2.80 -15.90 0.24
CA PHE A 107 -2.93 -15.42 1.62
C PHE A 107 -4.16 -14.53 1.85
N SER A 108 -4.76 -13.94 0.81
CA SER A 108 -6.02 -13.18 0.88
C SER A 108 -6.07 -12.16 2.04
N ILE A 109 -4.93 -11.52 2.31
CA ILE A 109 -4.81 -10.48 3.35
C ILE A 109 -5.69 -9.29 2.93
N THR A 110 -6.49 -8.76 3.84
CA THR A 110 -7.34 -7.58 3.60
C THR A 110 -6.60 -6.29 3.94
N LYS A 111 -7.09 -5.14 3.44
CA LYS A 111 -6.61 -3.80 3.81
C LYS A 111 -6.50 -3.67 5.33
N ARG A 112 -7.57 -3.98 6.06
CA ARG A 112 -7.60 -3.89 7.54
C ARG A 112 -6.47 -4.69 8.17
N ARG A 113 -6.32 -5.94 7.74
CA ARG A 113 -5.32 -6.85 8.29
C ARG A 113 -3.90 -6.39 7.96
N ALA A 114 -3.67 -5.88 6.74
CA ALA A 114 -2.39 -5.30 6.36
C ALA A 114 -2.02 -4.07 7.19
N LEU A 115 -2.99 -3.20 7.52
CA LEU A 115 -2.74 -2.04 8.38
C LEU A 115 -2.45 -2.45 9.83
N GLU A 116 -3.14 -3.45 10.37
CA GLU A 116 -2.82 -4.03 11.68
C GLU A 116 -1.39 -4.58 11.70
N LEU A 117 -1.02 -5.37 10.70
CA LEU A 117 0.31 -5.98 10.59
C LEU A 117 1.39 -4.93 10.37
N LYS A 118 1.13 -3.92 9.54
CA LYS A 118 2.00 -2.74 9.36
C LYS A 118 2.28 -2.03 10.68
N SER A 119 1.27 -1.85 11.54
CA SER A 119 1.44 -1.13 12.81
C SER A 119 2.41 -1.81 13.77
N VAL A 120 2.62 -3.12 13.63
CA VAL A 120 3.54 -3.93 14.45
C VAL A 120 4.81 -4.35 13.70
N THR A 121 4.94 -3.97 12.43
CA THR A 121 6.11 -4.29 11.61
C THR A 121 7.12 -3.17 11.67
N VAL A 122 8.24 -3.43 12.36
CA VAL A 122 9.33 -2.46 12.53
C VAL A 122 10.12 -2.27 11.21
N ASN A 123 10.09 -3.25 10.32
CA ASN A 123 10.98 -3.37 9.16
C ASN A 123 10.29 -3.20 7.80
N LEU A 124 9.43 -2.20 7.66
CA LEU A 124 9.08 -1.69 6.33
C LEU A 124 9.99 -0.49 6.09
N ASP A 125 11.15 -0.76 5.49
CA ASP A 125 12.31 0.10 5.39
C ASP A 125 11.92 1.58 5.17
N TYR A 126 12.20 2.41 6.18
CA TYR A 126 11.92 3.85 6.14
C TYR A 126 12.59 4.50 4.92
N SER A 127 13.78 4.00 4.56
CA SER A 127 14.58 4.35 3.41
C SER A 127 13.85 4.11 2.08
N LEU A 128 13.17 2.97 1.92
CA LEU A 128 12.39 2.65 0.72
C LEU A 128 11.17 3.55 0.61
N ARG A 129 10.42 3.74 1.71
CA ARG A 129 9.25 4.63 1.72
C ARG A 129 9.61 6.06 1.34
N GLN A 130 10.71 6.60 1.89
CA GLN A 130 11.17 7.94 1.56
C GLN A 130 11.55 8.07 0.08
N ASN A 131 12.21 7.07 -0.50
CA ASN A 131 12.53 7.07 -1.93
C ASN A 131 11.27 6.98 -2.80
N ILE A 132 10.32 6.12 -2.47
CA ILE A 132 9.04 5.99 -3.19
C ILE A 132 8.27 7.32 -3.17
N ALA A 133 8.15 7.94 -1.99
CA ALA A 133 7.46 9.22 -1.83
C ALA A 133 8.13 10.31 -2.68
N LEU A 134 9.47 10.40 -2.66
CA LEU A 134 10.22 11.33 -3.50
C LEU A 134 9.97 11.10 -4.99
N PHE A 135 9.95 9.85 -5.47
CA PHE A 135 9.71 9.58 -6.88
C PHE A 135 8.31 9.94 -7.32
N ARG A 136 7.28 9.63 -6.52
CA ARG A 136 5.89 10.01 -6.85
C ARG A 136 5.73 11.53 -6.91
N SER A 137 6.29 12.26 -5.93
CA SER A 137 6.29 13.73 -5.95
C SER A 137 7.01 14.30 -7.18
N LEU A 138 8.12 13.68 -7.63
CA LEU A 138 8.81 14.11 -8.85
C LEU A 138 7.97 13.85 -10.11
N VAL A 139 7.28 12.70 -10.18
CA VAL A 139 6.38 12.37 -11.30
C VAL A 139 5.20 13.36 -11.36
N ASP A 140 4.60 13.68 -10.21
CA ASP A 140 3.49 14.64 -10.14
C ASP A 140 3.93 16.05 -10.57
N LEU A 141 5.09 16.52 -10.10
CA LEU A 141 5.67 17.80 -10.55
C LEU A 141 5.95 17.82 -12.06
N GLN A 142 6.42 16.71 -12.63
CA GLN A 142 6.66 16.60 -14.06
C GLN A 142 5.37 16.56 -14.90
N LYS A 143 4.25 16.12 -14.33
CA LYS A 143 2.93 16.19 -14.97
C LYS A 143 2.41 17.62 -14.96
N ASP A 144 2.45 18.30 -13.81
CA ASP A 144 2.05 19.71 -13.68
C ASP A 144 2.83 20.64 -14.64
N GLN A 145 4.14 20.41 -14.80
CA GLN A 145 4.98 21.17 -15.73
C GLN A 145 4.69 20.90 -17.21
N ARG A 146 4.16 19.72 -17.53
CA ARG A 146 3.77 19.37 -18.91
C ARG A 146 2.46 20.02 -19.26
N ASP A 147 1.50 19.93 -18.35
CA ASP A 147 0.17 20.54 -18.50
C ASP A 147 0.30 22.07 -18.60
N SER A 148 1.18 22.70 -17.82
CA SER A 148 1.41 24.15 -17.92
C SER A 148 2.02 24.59 -19.26
N LYS A 149 2.84 23.75 -19.89
CA LYS A 149 3.46 24.04 -21.20
C LYS A 149 2.50 23.79 -22.37
N GLU A 150 1.58 22.85 -22.21
CA GLU A 150 0.54 22.57 -23.20
C GLU A 150 -0.48 23.73 -23.29
N TYR A 151 -0.77 24.40 -22.17
CA TYR A 151 -1.58 25.63 -22.16
C TYR A 151 -0.90 26.83 -22.83
N ASP A 152 0.43 26.87 -22.91
CA ASP A 152 1.17 27.98 -23.52
C ASP A 152 1.26 27.86 -25.06
N TYR A 153 0.99 26.68 -25.62
CA TYR A 153 0.94 26.43 -27.07
C TYR A 153 -0.44 26.66 -27.70
N CYS A 154 -1.48 26.89 -26.89
CA CYS A 154 -2.85 27.16 -27.34
C CYS A 154 -3.26 28.65 -27.24
N LYS A 155 -2.30 29.58 -27.14
CA LYS A 155 -2.51 31.03 -27.31
C LYS A 155 -1.80 31.53 -28.55
#